data_AF-A0A9E1WPT1-F1
#
_entry.id   AF-A0A9E1WPT1-F1
#
_cell.length_a   1.000
_cell.length_b   1.000
_cell.length_c   1.000
_cell.angle_alpha   90.00
_cell.angle_beta   90.00
_cell.angle_gamma   90.00
#
_symmetry.space_group_name_H-M   'P 1'
#
loop_
_entity.id
_entity.type
_entity.pdbx_description
1 polymer ?
#
loop_
_entity_poly.entity_id
_entity_poly.type
_entity_poly.pdbx_seq_one_letter_code
_entity_poly.pdbx_strand_id
1 'polypeptide(L)'
;MRVLFIISLFLLSSCGTMHTDCLTLSGDRDAYRMCTANQGNQSSQYELGVAAYDAEDYKTAIKWFRRAARPKTSGMPNYIEPTVTDRRDIRSILENDPPAPGHSGAIRLLVRIYSEGIGVPVDIKQAERYRKMINPI
;
A
#
# COMPACT_ATOMS: atom_id res chain seq x y z
N MET A 1 -35.75 -4.54 54.19
CA MET A 1 -35.33 -5.33 53.01
C MET A 1 -34.65 -4.40 52.02
N ARG A 2 -33.32 -4.50 51.89
CA ARG A 2 -32.51 -3.69 50.96
C ARG A 2 -32.42 -4.43 49.64
N VAL A 3 -33.17 -3.99 48.63
CA VAL A 3 -33.01 -4.46 47.26
C VAL A 3 -31.80 -3.73 46.68
N LEU A 4 -30.63 -4.39 46.71
CA LEU A 4 -29.43 -3.95 46.02
C LEU A 4 -29.66 -4.13 44.51
N PHE A 5 -30.01 -3.03 43.83
CA PHE A 5 -29.95 -2.94 42.37
C PHE A 5 -28.48 -2.89 41.94
N ILE A 6 -27.89 -4.06 41.70
CA ILE A 6 -26.62 -4.16 40.96
C ILE A 6 -26.99 -3.95 39.49
N ILE A 7 -27.02 -2.68 39.06
CA ILE A 7 -27.03 -2.34 37.64
C ILE A 7 -25.63 -2.71 37.13
N SER A 8 -25.52 -3.93 36.61
CA SER A 8 -24.39 -4.38 35.83
C SER A 8 -24.23 -3.42 34.65
N LEU A 9 -23.31 -2.47 34.78
CA LEU A 9 -22.84 -1.65 33.67
C LEU A 9 -22.10 -2.62 32.72
N PHE A 10 -22.85 -3.19 31.79
CA PHE A 10 -22.27 -3.78 30.59
C PHE A 10 -21.56 -2.66 29.83
N LEU A 11 -20.28 -2.47 30.12
CA LEU A 11 -19.34 -1.81 29.23
C LEU A 11 -19.19 -2.72 28.00
N LEU A 12 -20.21 -2.74 27.14
CA LEU A 12 -20.01 -3.09 25.75
C LEU A 12 -19.11 -1.98 25.21
N SER A 13 -17.80 -2.20 25.31
CA SER A 13 -16.79 -1.54 24.50
C SER A 13 -17.16 -1.82 23.06
N SER A 14 -18.09 -1.02 22.53
CA SER A 14 -18.45 -0.98 21.12
C SER A 14 -17.16 -0.67 20.39
N CYS A 15 -16.54 -1.71 19.84
CA CYS A 15 -15.56 -1.58 18.78
C CYS A 15 -16.32 -1.14 17.52
N GLY A 16 -16.90 0.06 17.58
CA GLY A 16 -17.56 0.70 16.46
C GLY A 16 -16.46 1.24 15.57
N THR A 17 -16.07 0.49 14.55
CA THR A 17 -15.25 1.03 13.48
C THR A 17 -16.06 2.13 12.80
N MET A 18 -15.79 3.39 13.13
CA MET A 18 -16.35 4.56 12.45
C MET A 18 -15.75 4.61 11.04
N HIS A 19 -16.32 3.85 10.12
CA HIS A 19 -15.90 3.83 8.72
C HIS A 19 -16.52 5.05 8.03
N THR A 20 -15.69 6.01 7.63
CA THR A 20 -16.14 7.18 6.88
C THR A 20 -16.65 6.73 5.51
N ASP A 21 -17.88 7.08 5.14
CA ASP A 21 -18.36 6.80 3.79
C ASP A 21 -17.71 7.75 2.78
N CYS A 22 -16.64 7.28 2.11
CA CYS A 22 -15.94 8.07 1.11
C CYS A 22 -16.80 8.39 -0.11
N LEU A 23 -17.90 7.68 -0.37
CA LEU A 23 -18.76 7.95 -1.53
C LEU A 23 -19.41 9.34 -1.44
N THR A 24 -19.61 9.85 -0.23
CA THR A 24 -20.06 11.23 0.01
C THR A 24 -19.10 12.28 -0.54
N LEU A 25 -17.83 11.92 -0.76
CA LEU A 25 -16.78 12.77 -1.33
C LEU A 25 -16.58 12.55 -2.83
N SER A 26 -17.40 11.74 -3.50
CA SER A 26 -17.22 11.40 -4.92
C SER A 26 -17.20 12.60 -5.88
N GLY A 27 -17.76 13.74 -5.48
CA GLY A 27 -17.70 15.01 -6.22
C GLY A 27 -16.33 15.71 -6.15
N ASP A 28 -15.47 15.35 -5.19
CA ASP A 28 -14.10 15.84 -5.04
C ASP A 28 -13.14 14.66 -5.18
N ARG A 29 -12.47 14.59 -6.33
CA ARG A 29 -11.56 13.50 -6.67
C ARG A 29 -10.42 13.35 -5.65
N ASP A 30 -9.87 14.46 -5.17
CA ASP A 30 -8.71 14.45 -4.27
C ASP A 30 -9.13 14.08 -2.86
N ALA A 31 -10.27 14.61 -2.39
CA ALA A 31 -10.85 14.21 -1.11
C ALA A 31 -11.25 12.72 -1.11
N TYR A 32 -11.87 12.24 -2.19
CA TYR A 32 -12.20 10.82 -2.37
C TYR A 32 -10.94 9.96 -2.33
N ARG A 33 -9.92 10.28 -3.13
CA ARG A 33 -8.64 9.55 -3.18
C ARG A 33 -7.96 9.51 -1.81
N MET A 34 -7.92 10.63 -1.10
CA MET A 34 -7.33 10.69 0.25
C MET A 34 -8.13 9.81 1.23
N CYS A 35 -9.45 9.88 1.17
CA CYS A 35 -10.33 9.07 2.01
C CYS A 35 -10.12 7.56 1.78
N THR A 36 -10.18 7.10 0.53
CA THR A 36 -10.01 5.67 0.20
C THR A 36 -8.58 5.20 0.46
N ALA A 37 -7.56 6.03 0.26
CA ALA A 37 -6.18 5.71 0.60
C ALA A 37 -6.01 5.51 2.13
N ASN A 38 -6.68 6.33 2.94
CA ASN A 38 -6.68 6.19 4.40
C ASN A 38 -7.36 4.89 4.85
N GLN A 39 -8.36 4.41 4.10
CA GLN A 39 -9.03 3.12 4.34
C GLN A 39 -8.24 1.90 3.87
N GLY A 40 -7.09 2.07 3.22
CA GLY A 40 -6.26 0.96 2.77
C GLY A 40 -6.43 0.58 1.30
N ASN A 41 -7.10 1.40 0.49
CA ASN A 41 -7.11 1.19 -0.96
C ASN A 41 -5.70 1.37 -1.51
N GLN A 42 -5.07 0.27 -1.94
CA GLN A 42 -3.69 0.27 -2.42
C GLN A 42 -3.52 1.08 -3.71
N SER A 43 -4.53 1.15 -4.58
CA SER A 43 -4.50 1.96 -5.81
C SER A 43 -4.49 3.44 -5.47
N SER A 44 -5.37 3.91 -4.58
CA SER A 44 -5.38 5.30 -4.13
C SER A 44 -4.11 5.68 -3.37
N GLN A 45 -3.56 4.76 -2.56
CA GLN A 45 -2.24 4.94 -1.93
C GLN A 45 -1.12 5.04 -2.98
N TYR A 46 -1.15 4.21 -4.02
CA TYR A 46 -0.19 4.29 -5.13
C TYR A 46 -0.30 5.65 -5.85
N GLU A 47 -1.51 6.10 -6.18
CA GLU A 47 -1.73 7.40 -6.84
C GLU A 47 -1.23 8.58 -6.02
N LEU A 48 -1.47 8.59 -4.69
CA LEU A 48 -0.92 9.62 -3.80
C LEU A 48 0.61 9.56 -3.74
N GLY A 49 1.19 8.35 -3.85
CA GLY A 49 2.63 8.16 -3.94
C GLY A 49 3.21 8.72 -5.24
N VAL A 50 2.55 8.47 -6.38
CA VAL A 50 2.95 9.00 -7.69
C VAL A 50 2.86 10.52 -7.70
N ALA A 51 1.75 11.08 -7.24
CA ALA A 51 1.60 12.53 -7.17
C ALA A 51 2.69 13.20 -6.31
N ALA A 52 3.07 12.59 -5.19
CA ALA A 52 4.18 13.07 -4.37
C ALA A 52 5.55 12.87 -5.03
N TYR A 53 5.75 11.78 -5.77
CA TYR A 53 6.99 11.49 -6.50
C TYR A 53 7.20 12.50 -7.62
N ASP A 54 6.15 12.82 -8.39
CA ASP A 54 6.17 13.80 -9.47
C ASP A 54 6.40 15.22 -8.95
N ALA A 55 5.96 15.50 -7.71
CA ALA A 55 6.24 16.75 -6.99
C ALA A 55 7.61 16.75 -6.27
N GLU A 56 8.44 15.72 -6.49
CA GLU A 56 9.75 15.52 -5.84
C GLU A 56 9.72 15.43 -4.31
N ASP A 57 8.54 15.27 -3.69
CA ASP A 57 8.38 14.93 -2.28
C ASP A 57 8.54 13.42 -2.09
N TYR A 58 9.77 12.95 -2.29
CA TYR A 58 10.11 11.54 -2.20
C TYR A 58 9.85 10.93 -0.82
N LYS A 59 9.93 11.74 0.24
CA LYS A 59 9.61 11.28 1.59
C LYS A 59 8.13 10.89 1.71
N THR A 60 7.23 11.72 1.19
CA THR A 60 5.80 11.42 1.14
C THR A 60 5.49 10.29 0.15
N ALA A 61 6.16 10.26 -1.01
CA ALA A 61 6.02 9.18 -1.98
C ALA A 61 6.34 7.81 -1.38
N ILE A 62 7.50 7.69 -0.72
CA ILE A 62 7.94 6.48 -0.04
C ILE A 62 6.92 6.04 1.03
N LYS A 63 6.37 6.99 1.80
CA LYS A 63 5.35 6.68 2.83
C LYS A 63 4.12 6.03 2.20
N TRP A 64 3.63 6.59 1.09
CA TRP A 64 2.45 6.08 0.40
C TRP A 64 2.71 4.74 -0.29
N PHE A 65 3.81 4.61 -1.02
CA PHE A 65 4.18 3.34 -1.65
C PHE A 65 4.39 2.24 -0.62
N ARG A 66 4.99 2.52 0.54
CA ARG A 66 5.12 1.53 1.62
C ARG A 66 3.79 1.02 2.14
N ARG A 67 2.73 1.85 2.12
CA ARG A 67 1.37 1.42 2.51
C ARG A 67 0.76 0.55 1.40
N ALA A 68 0.85 0.99 0.15
CA ALA A 68 0.33 0.26 -1.00
C ALA A 68 1.00 -1.11 -1.18
N ALA A 69 2.31 -1.20 -0.89
CA ALA A 69 3.11 -2.41 -0.94
C ALA A 69 2.82 -3.42 0.19
N ARG A 70 1.94 -3.13 1.15
CA ARG A 70 1.55 -4.13 2.17
C ARG A 70 0.58 -5.14 1.55
N PRO A 71 0.82 -6.46 1.65
CA PRO A 71 -0.15 -7.46 1.19
C PRO A 71 -1.48 -7.31 1.94
N LYS A 72 -2.61 -7.53 1.27
CA LYS A 72 -3.90 -7.68 1.95
C LYS A 72 -3.92 -9.06 2.61
N THR A 73 -4.46 -9.16 3.83
CA THR A 73 -4.62 -10.43 4.55
C THR A 73 -5.66 -11.36 3.90
N SER A 74 -6.50 -10.85 3.01
CA SER A 74 -7.34 -11.65 2.10
C SER A 74 -6.55 -11.98 0.84
N GLY A 75 -6.14 -13.24 0.75
CA GLY A 75 -5.21 -13.74 -0.26
C GLY A 75 -5.73 -13.60 -1.68
N MET A 76 -4.98 -12.84 -2.48
CA MET A 76 -4.56 -13.32 -3.78
C MET A 76 -3.18 -12.73 -4.06
N PRO A 77 -2.12 -13.55 -4.13
CA PRO A 77 -0.88 -13.12 -4.76
C PRO A 77 -1.22 -12.73 -6.21
N ASN A 78 -0.76 -11.57 -6.67
CA ASN A 78 -0.67 -11.36 -8.12
C ASN A 78 0.41 -12.34 -8.61
N TYR A 79 -0.03 -13.51 -9.09
CA TYR A 79 0.84 -14.49 -9.73
C TYR A 79 1.42 -13.84 -10.99
N ILE A 80 2.69 -13.46 -10.94
CA ILE A 80 3.52 -13.52 -12.14
C ILE A 80 3.70 -15.01 -12.40
N GLU A 81 3.40 -15.49 -13.61
CA GLU A 81 3.45 -16.91 -13.94
C GLU A 81 4.79 -17.56 -13.53
N PRO A 82 4.77 -18.79 -12.97
CA PRO A 82 5.96 -19.47 -12.45
C PRO A 82 6.95 -19.94 -13.54
N THR A 83 6.76 -19.55 -14.80
CA THR A 83 7.60 -19.96 -15.93
C THR A 83 8.88 -19.12 -16.06
N VAL A 84 9.01 -18.00 -15.34
CA VAL A 84 10.15 -17.08 -15.46
C VAL A 84 11.31 -17.53 -14.57
N THR A 85 12.15 -18.42 -15.10
CA THR A 85 13.27 -19.03 -14.37
C THR A 85 14.59 -18.24 -14.45
N ASP A 86 14.71 -17.21 -15.31
CA ASP A 86 15.90 -16.35 -15.42
C ASP A 86 15.67 -14.93 -14.84
N ARG A 87 16.61 -14.46 -14.01
CA ARG A 87 16.67 -13.09 -13.48
C ARG A 87 16.68 -12.02 -14.57
N ARG A 88 17.21 -12.33 -15.76
CA ARG A 88 17.21 -11.42 -16.92
C ARG A 88 15.80 -11.15 -17.44
N ASP A 89 14.94 -12.17 -17.45
CA ASP A 89 13.58 -12.05 -17.95
C ASP A 89 12.72 -11.23 -16.98
N ILE A 90 12.91 -11.41 -15.67
CA ILE A 90 12.24 -10.57 -14.66
C ILE A 90 12.61 -9.10 -14.84
N ARG A 91 13.90 -8.76 -15.04
CA ARG A 91 14.32 -7.37 -15.27
C ARG A 91 13.63 -6.77 -16.49
N SER A 92 13.64 -7.50 -17.60
CA SER A 92 12.97 -7.10 -18.84
C SER A 92 11.46 -6.92 -18.66
N ILE A 93 10.78 -7.81 -17.93
CA ILE A 93 9.34 -7.71 -17.66
C ILE A 93 9.03 -6.53 -16.72
N LEU A 94 9.86 -6.29 -15.71
CA LEU A 94 9.70 -5.15 -14.80
C LEU A 94 9.90 -3.80 -15.53
N GLU A 95 10.77 -3.77 -16.54
CA GLU A 95 11.09 -2.59 -17.35
C GLU A 95 10.10 -2.39 -18.52
N ASN A 96 9.57 -3.46 -19.13
CA ASN A 96 8.69 -3.40 -20.31
C ASN A 96 7.19 -3.46 -20.01
N ASP A 97 6.78 -4.01 -18.86
CA ASP A 97 5.37 -4.07 -18.48
C ASP A 97 5.11 -2.96 -17.45
N PRO A 98 4.41 -1.86 -17.79
CA PRO A 98 4.23 -0.74 -16.88
C PRO A 98 3.59 -1.24 -15.58
N PRO A 99 4.06 -0.77 -14.42
CA PRO A 99 3.56 -1.23 -13.13
C PRO A 99 2.04 -1.13 -13.07
N ALA A 100 1.35 -2.26 -12.96
CA ALA A 100 -0.08 -2.25 -12.66
C ALA A 100 -0.29 -1.37 -11.39
N PRO A 101 -1.13 -0.32 -11.47
CA PRO A 101 -1.29 0.61 -10.36
C PRO A 101 -1.76 -0.13 -9.10
N GLY A 102 -1.29 0.31 -7.94
CA GLY A 102 -1.57 -0.32 -6.65
C GLY A 102 -0.39 -1.10 -6.08
N HIS A 103 -0.63 -2.33 -5.59
CA HIS A 103 0.32 -3.08 -4.78
C HIS A 103 1.65 -3.40 -5.50
N SER A 104 1.58 -4.06 -6.66
CA SER A 104 2.77 -4.44 -7.44
C SER A 104 3.51 -3.21 -7.95
N GLY A 105 2.79 -2.19 -8.42
CA GLY A 105 3.39 -0.94 -8.86
C GLY A 105 4.13 -0.19 -7.74
N ALA A 106 3.57 -0.16 -6.53
CA ALA A 106 4.22 0.44 -5.38
C ALA A 106 5.50 -0.30 -4.97
N ILE A 107 5.51 -1.64 -5.02
CA ILE A 107 6.72 -2.43 -4.73
C ILE A 107 7.82 -2.11 -5.75
N ARG A 108 7.51 -2.04 -7.05
CA ARG A 108 8.48 -1.71 -8.09
C ARG A 108 9.08 -0.31 -7.91
N LEU A 109 8.24 0.68 -7.60
CA LEU A 109 8.73 2.04 -7.32
C LEU A 109 9.62 2.09 -6.08
N LEU A 110 9.32 1.32 -5.04
CA LEU A 110 10.21 1.21 -3.88
C LEU A 110 11.55 0.54 -4.24
N VAL A 111 11.55 -0.51 -5.06
CA VAL A 111 12.80 -1.11 -5.56
C VAL A 111 13.63 -0.06 -6.27
N ARG A 112 13.03 0.69 -7.21
CA ARG A 112 13.70 1.76 -7.96
C ARG A 112 14.30 2.81 -7.03
N ILE A 113 13.47 3.38 -6.15
CA ILE A 113 13.86 4.42 -5.19
C ILE A 113 15.09 4.03 -4.39
N TYR A 114 15.12 2.83 -3.80
CA TYR A 114 16.25 2.39 -3.00
C TYR A 114 17.46 1.95 -3.81
N SER A 115 17.24 1.38 -5.01
CA SER A 115 18.35 0.96 -5.87
C SER A 115 19.09 2.13 -6.53
N GLU A 116 18.37 3.20 -6.88
CA GLU A 116 18.90 4.39 -7.53
C GLU A 116 19.20 5.52 -6.54
N GLY A 117 18.74 5.43 -5.29
CA GLY A 117 18.95 6.46 -4.28
C GLY A 117 18.11 7.73 -4.50
N ILE A 118 16.85 7.57 -4.94
CA ILE A 118 15.97 8.71 -5.23
C ILE A 118 15.40 9.27 -3.93
N GLY A 119 15.88 10.44 -3.50
CA GLY A 119 15.45 11.09 -2.26
C GLY A 119 15.91 10.39 -0.98
N VAL A 120 16.73 9.34 -1.09
CA VAL A 120 17.36 8.58 0.01
C VAL A 120 18.73 8.09 -0.43
N PRO A 121 19.69 7.84 0.46
CA PRO A 121 20.92 7.14 0.08
C PRO A 121 20.60 5.78 -0.55
N VAL A 122 21.42 5.34 -1.51
CA VAL A 122 21.31 4.02 -2.13
C VAL A 122 21.28 2.94 -1.04
N ASP A 123 20.23 2.11 -1.04
CA ASP A 123 20.01 1.01 -0.10
C ASP A 123 19.60 -0.26 -0.85
N ILE A 124 20.62 -0.97 -1.35
CA ILE A 124 20.42 -2.22 -2.10
C ILE A 124 19.73 -3.28 -1.24
N LYS A 125 19.98 -3.31 0.08
CA LYS A 125 19.37 -4.28 0.98
C LYS A 125 17.87 -4.07 1.07
N GLN A 126 17.42 -2.81 1.15
CA GLN A 126 16.02 -2.47 1.17
C GLN A 126 15.35 -2.72 -0.18
N ALA A 127 16.03 -2.43 -1.30
CA ALA A 127 15.54 -2.78 -2.64
C ALA A 127 15.31 -4.29 -2.79
N GLU A 128 16.27 -5.12 -2.36
CA GLU A 128 16.15 -6.58 -2.42
C GLU A 128 15.01 -7.12 -1.54
N ARG A 129 14.75 -6.50 -0.39
CA ARG A 129 13.61 -6.85 0.46
C ARG A 129 12.29 -6.69 -0.30
N TYR A 130 12.12 -5.59 -1.03
CA TYR A 130 10.92 -5.35 -1.84
C TYR A 130 10.88 -6.25 -3.07
N ARG A 131 12.01 -6.54 -3.72
CA ARG A 131 12.10 -7.46 -4.86
C ARG A 131 11.59 -8.87 -4.50
N LYS A 132 11.90 -9.37 -3.30
CA LYS A 132 11.36 -10.65 -2.79
C LYS A 132 9.84 -10.67 -2.60
N MET A 133 9.19 -9.51 -2.45
CA MET A 133 7.73 -9.43 -2.35
C MET A 133 7.03 -9.61 -3.70
N ILE A 134 7.74 -9.36 -4.81
CA ILE A 134 7.20 -9.55 -6.17
C ILE A 134 7.21 -11.04 -6.54
N ASN A 135 8.28 -11.76 -6.16
CA ASN A 135 8.49 -13.17 -6.47
C ASN A 135 8.81 -13.95 -5.18
N PRO A 136 7.80 -14.41 -4.42
CA PRO A 136 8.04 -15.30 -3.29
C PRO A 136 8.51 -16.66 -3.84
N ILE A 137 9.78 -16.98 -3.60
CA ILE A 137 10.37 -18.29 -3.88
C ILE A 137 9.84 -19.30 -2.86
#